data_AF-A0A3D2E046-F1
#
_entry.id   AF-A0A3D2E046-F1
#
_cell.length_a   1.000
_cell.length_b   1.000
_cell.length_c   1.000
_cell.angle_alpha   90.00
_cell.angle_beta   90.00
_cell.angle_gamma   90.00
#
_symmetry.space_group_name_H-M   'P 1'
#
loop_
_entity.id
_entity.type
_entity.pdbx_description
1 polymer ?
#
loop_
_entity_poly.entity_id
_entity_poly.type
_entity_poly.pdbx_seq_one_letter_code
_entity_poly.pdbx_strand_id
1 'polypeptide(L)'
;MLCKEVFELSKKEKTREKKTASQIESEQICNDEQYIDDFKVKNVVFYPFFKRAFDICASFLAIVVLIIPLCIVAIAIKIDSKGPVFYVSDRVGKGGKIFKLYKFRSMDENAEEELDSLVKAHRDEWEANFKFKDDPRITRVGMFLRKTSIDELPQLFNILKGDMSFVGPRPCTP
;
A
#
# COMPACT_ATOMS: atom_id res chain seq x y z
N MET A 1 -9.39 36.29 65.24
CA MET A 1 -8.74 35.81 63.99
C MET A 1 -9.40 34.55 63.42
N LEU A 2 -9.86 33.58 64.24
CA LEU A 2 -10.48 32.34 63.75
C LEU A 2 -11.75 32.48 62.87
N CYS A 3 -12.54 33.55 63.03
CA CYS A 3 -13.81 33.68 62.29
C CYS A 3 -13.63 34.06 60.80
N LYS A 4 -12.49 34.64 60.42
CA LYS A 4 -12.18 34.98 59.01
C LYS A 4 -11.65 33.79 58.22
N GLU A 5 -10.90 32.89 58.86
CA GLU A 5 -10.40 31.66 58.21
C GLU A 5 -11.53 30.66 57.93
N VAL A 6 -12.48 30.48 58.85
CA VAL A 6 -13.63 29.57 58.63
C VAL A 6 -14.54 30.08 57.51
N PHE A 7 -14.67 31.40 57.34
CA PHE A 7 -15.48 32.00 56.28
C PHE A 7 -14.82 31.90 54.88
N GLU A 8 -13.48 32.02 54.82
CA GLU A 8 -12.72 31.81 53.58
C GLU A 8 -12.63 30.32 53.18
N LEU A 9 -12.55 29.41 54.16
CA LEU A 9 -12.61 27.97 53.91
C LEU A 9 -13.99 27.53 53.40
N SER A 10 -15.08 28.08 53.96
CA SER A 10 -16.45 27.84 53.45
C SER A 10 -16.68 28.40 52.03
N LYS A 11 -16.02 29.51 51.66
CA LYS A 11 -16.03 30.02 50.28
C LYS A 11 -15.21 29.16 49.32
N LYS A 12 -14.05 28.64 49.74
CA LYS A 12 -13.24 27.70 48.94
C LYS A 12 -13.96 26.37 48.70
N GLU A 13 -14.73 25.88 49.66
CA GLU A 13 -15.58 24.70 49.49
C GLU A 13 -16.80 24.98 48.61
N LYS A 14 -17.47 26.14 48.77
CA LYS A 14 -18.60 26.53 47.89
C LYS A 14 -18.22 26.82 46.44
N THR A 15 -16.97 27.23 46.18
CA THR A 15 -16.46 27.40 44.81
C THR A 15 -16.18 26.05 44.15
N ARG A 16 -16.04 24.95 44.92
CA ARG A 16 -15.93 23.58 44.41
C ARG A 16 -17.28 22.92 44.10
N GLU A 17 -18.38 23.33 44.73
CA GLU A 17 -19.65 22.57 44.68
C GLU A 17 -20.70 23.02 43.66
N LYS A 18 -20.45 24.05 42.83
CA LYS A 18 -21.45 24.48 41.83
C LYS A 18 -20.84 24.74 40.46
N LYS A 19 -20.32 23.69 39.82
CA LYS A 19 -20.39 23.64 38.36
C LYS A 19 -21.84 23.35 38.00
N THR A 20 -22.50 24.27 37.31
CA THR A 20 -23.87 24.06 36.81
C THR A 20 -23.84 22.89 35.81
N ALA A 21 -24.91 22.10 35.68
CA ALA A 21 -24.96 20.96 34.75
C ALA A 21 -24.49 21.31 33.33
N SER A 22 -24.77 22.53 32.87
CA SER A 22 -24.31 23.08 31.59
C SER A 22 -22.79 23.31 31.48
N GLN A 23 -22.12 23.60 32.59
CA GLN A 23 -20.66 23.76 32.66
C GLN A 23 -19.95 22.40 32.74
N ILE A 24 -20.61 21.40 33.32
CA ILE A 24 -20.12 20.02 33.34
C ILE A 24 -20.27 19.41 31.95
N GLU A 25 -21.40 19.62 31.28
CA GLU A 25 -21.60 19.23 29.87
C GLU A 25 -20.58 19.89 28.94
N SER A 26 -20.33 21.21 29.08
CA SER A 26 -19.37 21.89 28.21
C SER A 26 -17.92 21.47 28.44
N GLU A 27 -17.51 21.20 29.69
CA GLU A 27 -16.19 20.62 29.99
C GLU A 27 -16.08 19.18 29.49
N GLN A 28 -17.15 18.38 29.60
CA GLN A 28 -17.14 16.99 29.15
C GLN A 28 -17.11 16.91 27.61
N ILE A 29 -17.86 17.75 26.91
CA ILE A 29 -17.80 17.89 25.44
C ILE A 29 -16.39 18.34 25.00
N CYS A 30 -15.79 19.32 25.69
CA CYS A 30 -14.45 19.79 25.37
C CYS A 30 -13.38 18.70 25.61
N ASN A 31 -13.50 17.93 26.69
CA ASN A 31 -12.62 16.80 26.98
C ASN A 31 -12.81 15.65 26.00
N ASP A 32 -14.05 15.35 25.59
CA ASP A 32 -14.36 14.32 24.61
C ASP A 32 -13.88 14.72 23.21
N GLU A 33 -14.08 15.97 22.78
CA GLU A 33 -13.50 16.48 21.52
C GLU A 33 -11.98 16.45 21.55
N GLN A 34 -11.36 16.89 22.64
CA GLN A 34 -9.91 16.85 22.79
C GLN A 34 -9.36 15.41 22.82
N TYR A 35 -10.06 14.47 23.45
CA TYR A 35 -9.69 13.06 23.46
C TYR A 35 -9.85 12.40 22.09
N ILE A 36 -10.93 12.72 21.36
CA ILE A 36 -11.17 12.26 19.99
C ILE A 36 -10.08 12.80 19.06
N ASP A 37 -9.69 14.07 19.17
CA ASP A 37 -8.64 14.65 18.36
C ASP A 37 -7.27 14.05 18.69
N ASP A 38 -6.94 13.87 19.97
CA ASP A 38 -5.66 13.31 20.39
C ASP A 38 -5.54 11.81 20.01
N PHE A 39 -6.64 11.06 20.05
CA PHE A 39 -6.72 9.69 19.54
C PHE A 39 -6.59 9.64 18.01
N LYS A 40 -7.23 10.56 17.30
CA LYS A 40 -7.16 10.65 15.84
C LYS A 40 -5.74 11.03 15.38
N VAL A 41 -5.10 12.00 16.03
CA VAL A 41 -3.72 12.43 15.76
C VAL A 41 -2.72 11.31 16.04
N LYS A 42 -2.82 10.64 17.19
CA LYS A 42 -1.95 9.50 17.51
C LYS A 42 -2.08 8.37 16.49
N ASN A 43 -3.30 8.03 16.07
CA ASN A 43 -3.51 7.01 15.05
C ASN A 43 -2.99 7.45 13.67
N VAL A 44 -3.11 8.72 13.29
CA VAL A 44 -2.60 9.24 12.01
C VAL A 44 -1.06 9.18 11.93
N VAL A 45 -0.35 9.31 13.05
CA VAL A 45 1.12 9.31 13.08
C VAL A 45 1.71 7.93 13.39
N PHE A 46 1.10 7.18 14.30
CA PHE A 46 1.59 5.86 14.73
C PHE A 46 1.32 4.79 13.66
N TYR A 47 0.12 4.78 13.07
CA TYR A 47 -0.25 3.82 12.03
C TYR A 47 0.75 3.76 10.86
N PRO A 48 1.14 4.87 10.19
CA PRO A 48 2.05 4.80 9.05
C PRO A 48 3.46 4.32 9.43
N PHE A 49 3.92 4.59 10.66
CA PHE A 49 5.22 4.09 11.13
C PHE A 49 5.21 2.58 11.31
N PHE A 50 4.23 2.05 12.05
CA PHE A 50 4.08 0.61 12.26
C PHE A 50 3.79 -0.13 10.95
N LYS A 51 2.97 0.47 10.08
CA LYS A 51 2.70 -0.05 8.75
C LYS A 51 3.99 -0.18 7.93
N ARG A 52 4.84 0.84 7.97
CA ARG A 52 6.12 0.82 7.25
C ARG A 52 7.10 -0.19 7.83
N ALA A 53 7.20 -0.29 9.15
CA ALA A 53 8.02 -1.30 9.81
C ALA A 53 7.57 -2.72 9.44
N PHE A 54 6.26 -2.97 9.48
CA PHE A 54 5.68 -4.23 9.03
C PHE A 54 6.03 -4.53 7.57
N ASP A 55 5.85 -3.56 6.66
CA ASP A 55 6.16 -3.74 5.24
C ASP A 55 7.62 -4.13 5.00
N ILE A 56 8.55 -3.47 5.67
CA ILE A 56 9.99 -3.77 5.56
C ILE A 56 10.27 -5.17 6.10
N CYS A 57 9.85 -5.49 7.32
CA CYS A 57 10.13 -6.79 7.95
C CYS A 57 9.51 -7.95 7.15
N ALA A 58 8.25 -7.82 6.75
CA ALA A 58 7.53 -8.85 5.99
C ALA A 58 8.11 -9.03 4.59
N SER A 59 8.43 -7.95 3.88
CA SER A 59 9.02 -8.04 2.53
C SER A 59 10.44 -8.61 2.58
N PHE A 60 11.25 -8.21 3.55
CA PHE A 60 12.58 -8.76 3.75
C PHE A 60 12.54 -10.27 4.04
N LEU A 61 11.70 -10.69 4.98
CA LEU A 61 11.54 -12.12 5.31
C LEU A 61 11.04 -12.91 4.10
N ALA A 62 10.05 -12.39 3.37
CA ALA A 62 9.53 -13.03 2.17
C ALA A 62 10.63 -13.19 1.09
N ILE A 63 11.43 -12.16 0.84
CA ILE A 63 12.54 -12.23 -0.13
C ILE A 63 13.56 -13.29 0.27
N VAL A 64 13.95 -13.35 1.55
CA VAL A 64 14.92 -14.34 2.05
C VAL A 64 14.41 -15.77 1.84
N VAL A 65 13.15 -16.03 2.17
CA VAL A 65 12.53 -17.36 1.99
C VAL A 65 12.35 -17.69 0.50
N LEU A 66 11.98 -16.71 -0.31
CA LEU A 66 11.65 -16.91 -1.72
C LEU A 66 12.85 -16.77 -2.66
N ILE A 67 14.06 -16.47 -2.18
CA ILE A 67 15.20 -16.22 -3.09
C ILE A 67 15.49 -17.41 -4.00
N ILE A 68 15.43 -18.64 -3.46
CA ILE A 68 15.68 -19.87 -4.22
C ILE A 68 14.61 -20.07 -5.33
N PRO A 69 13.29 -20.07 -5.03
CA PRO A 69 12.29 -20.18 -6.09
C PRO A 69 12.31 -19.01 -7.08
N LEU A 70 12.62 -17.78 -6.64
CA LEU A 70 12.78 -16.63 -7.54
C LEU A 70 13.91 -16.85 -8.55
N CYS A 71 15.05 -17.41 -8.12
CA CYS A 71 16.15 -17.78 -9.00
C CYS A 71 15.76 -18.88 -10.00
N ILE A 72 15.01 -19.90 -9.56
CA ILE A 72 14.52 -20.96 -10.45
C ILE A 72 13.60 -20.39 -11.53
N VAL A 73 12.66 -19.52 -11.14
CA VAL A 73 11.77 -18.82 -12.08
C VAL A 73 12.56 -17.95 -13.05
N ALA A 74 13.57 -17.22 -12.57
CA ALA A 74 14.44 -16.41 -13.41
C ALA A 74 15.17 -17.22 -14.49
N ILE A 75 15.67 -18.41 -14.12
CA ILE A 75 16.30 -19.34 -15.05
C ILE A 75 15.27 -19.88 -16.05
N ALA A 76 14.08 -20.29 -15.59
CA ALA A 76 13.02 -20.78 -16.47
C ALA A 76 12.62 -19.74 -17.53
N ILE A 77 12.49 -18.47 -17.17
CA ILE A 77 12.19 -17.37 -18.09
C ILE A 77 13.30 -17.18 -19.13
N LYS A 78 14.58 -17.29 -18.72
CA LYS A 78 15.73 -17.17 -19.62
C LYS A 78 15.85 -18.31 -20.62
N ILE A 79 15.36 -19.50 -20.26
CA ILE A 79 15.31 -20.66 -21.15
C ILE A 79 14.13 -20.55 -22.12
N ASP A 80 12.99 -20.05 -21.66
CA ASP A 80 11.75 -19.97 -22.45
C ASP A 80 11.78 -18.88 -23.53
N SER A 81 12.39 -17.71 -23.25
CA SER A 81 12.52 -16.63 -24.23
C SER A 81 13.78 -15.78 -24.07
N LYS A 82 14.23 -15.14 -25.16
CA LYS A 82 15.37 -14.19 -25.16
C LYS A 82 15.01 -12.88 -24.46
N GLY A 83 16.01 -12.13 -23.98
CA GLY A 83 15.84 -10.81 -23.33
C GLY A 83 15.97 -10.82 -21.79
N PRO A 84 15.56 -9.74 -21.08
CA PRO A 84 15.68 -9.59 -19.63
C PRO A 84 14.65 -10.39 -18.81
N VAL A 85 15.05 -10.87 -17.62
CA VAL A 85 14.16 -11.62 -16.71
C VAL A 85 13.03 -10.76 -16.14
N PHE A 86 13.34 -9.50 -15.82
CA PHE A 86 12.40 -8.59 -15.20
C PHE A 86 11.80 -7.67 -16.25
N TYR A 87 10.48 -7.56 -16.23
CA TYR A 87 9.74 -6.49 -16.88
C TYR A 87 9.62 -5.32 -15.91
N VAL A 88 9.91 -4.11 -16.39
CA VAL A 88 9.91 -2.88 -15.58
C VAL A 88 8.96 -1.88 -16.21
N SER A 89 7.95 -1.47 -15.47
CA SER A 89 6.99 -0.44 -15.92
C SER A 89 6.96 0.73 -14.95
N ASP A 90 6.84 1.95 -15.48
CA ASP A 90 6.69 3.14 -14.64
C ASP A 90 5.26 3.21 -14.09
N ARG A 91 5.14 3.61 -12.82
CA ARG A 91 3.87 3.69 -12.09
C ARG A 91 3.84 4.90 -11.17
N VAL A 92 2.64 5.42 -10.93
CA VAL A 92 2.39 6.53 -10.00
C VAL A 92 2.20 5.99 -8.58
N GLY A 93 3.08 6.39 -7.67
CA GLY A 93 3.08 6.01 -6.26
C GLY A 93 2.60 7.13 -5.32
N LYS A 94 2.97 7.02 -4.04
CA LYS A 94 2.55 7.95 -2.99
C LYS A 94 3.00 9.40 -3.31
N GLY A 95 2.04 10.33 -3.28
CA GLY A 95 2.30 11.75 -3.52
C GLY A 95 2.62 12.08 -4.99
N GLY A 96 2.17 11.25 -5.93
CA GLY A 96 2.37 11.47 -7.37
C GLY A 96 3.77 11.12 -7.88
N LYS A 97 4.62 10.53 -7.04
CA LYS A 97 5.99 10.16 -7.43
C LYS A 97 5.99 8.94 -8.33
N ILE A 98 6.67 9.04 -9.46
CA ILE A 98 6.85 7.92 -10.39
C ILE A 98 7.90 6.96 -9.82
N PHE A 99 7.62 5.67 -9.87
CA PHE A 99 8.56 4.61 -9.51
C PHE A 99 8.52 3.46 -10.51
N LYS A 100 9.57 2.63 -10.49
CA LYS A 100 9.72 1.47 -11.37
C LYS A 100 9.13 0.23 -10.73
N LEU A 101 8.01 -0.26 -11.24
CA LEU A 101 7.36 -1.50 -10.80
C LEU A 101 8.07 -2.72 -11.42
N TYR A 102 8.59 -3.62 -10.58
CA TYR A 102 9.23 -4.85 -11.02
C TYR A 102 8.23 -6.00 -11.12
N LYS A 103 8.30 -6.75 -12.22
CA LYS A 103 7.61 -8.03 -12.42
C LYS A 103 8.52 -9.00 -13.13
N PHE A 104 8.26 -10.30 -13.03
CA PHE A 104 8.85 -11.23 -13.97
C PHE A 104 8.24 -11.04 -15.35
N ARG A 105 9.08 -11.16 -16.36
CA ARG A 105 8.64 -11.14 -17.74
C ARG A 105 7.78 -12.38 -18.02
N SER A 106 6.57 -12.14 -18.51
CA SER A 106 5.64 -13.20 -18.94
C SER A 106 5.34 -13.16 -20.44
N MET A 107 5.72 -12.08 -21.13
CA MET A 107 5.56 -11.92 -22.57
C MET A 107 6.92 -11.98 -23.29
N ASP A 108 6.91 -12.19 -24.60
CA ASP A 108 8.11 -12.07 -25.43
C ASP A 108 8.65 -10.62 -25.42
N GLU A 109 9.92 -10.45 -25.77
CA GLU A 109 10.58 -9.14 -25.86
C GLU A 109 9.93 -8.26 -26.94
N ASN A 110 9.46 -8.85 -28.04
CA ASN A 110 8.83 -8.12 -29.15
C ASN A 110 7.30 -7.95 -28.99
N ALA A 111 6.75 -8.24 -27.80
CA ALA A 111 5.31 -8.22 -27.55
C ALA A 111 4.64 -6.85 -27.76
N GLU A 112 5.40 -5.76 -27.67
CA GLU A 112 4.91 -4.41 -27.93
C GLU A 112 4.71 -4.17 -29.43
N GLU A 113 5.63 -4.65 -30.28
CA GLU A 113 5.53 -4.52 -31.74
C GLU A 113 4.37 -5.35 -32.29
N GLU A 114 4.15 -6.54 -31.72
CA GLU A 114 3.05 -7.43 -32.12
C GLU A 114 1.68 -6.88 -31.70
N LEU A 115 1.61 -6.06 -30.64
CA LEU A 115 0.35 -5.56 -30.09
C LEU A 115 -0.49 -4.83 -31.14
N ASP A 116 0.12 -3.90 -31.88
CA ASP A 116 -0.60 -3.08 -32.87
C ASP A 116 -1.21 -3.93 -33.99
N SER A 117 -0.51 -4.98 -34.40
CA SER A 117 -1.00 -5.92 -35.42
C SER A 117 -2.17 -6.76 -34.90
N LEU A 118 -2.09 -7.22 -33.64
CA LEU A 118 -3.13 -8.01 -32.99
C LEU A 118 -4.39 -7.18 -32.70
N VAL A 119 -4.24 -5.94 -32.24
CA VAL A 119 -5.36 -5.03 -32.00
C VAL A 119 -6.11 -4.74 -33.31
N LYS A 120 -5.39 -4.60 -34.43
CA LYS A 120 -6.02 -4.43 -35.75
C LYS A 120 -6.79 -5.67 -36.19
N ALA A 121 -6.25 -6.86 -35.92
CA ALA A 121 -6.88 -8.13 -36.30
C ALA A 121 -8.10 -8.49 -35.42
N HIS A 122 -8.07 -8.12 -34.14
CA HIS A 122 -9.07 -8.51 -33.12
C HIS A 122 -9.63 -7.29 -32.37
N ARG A 123 -10.02 -6.26 -33.13
CA ARG A 123 -10.43 -4.96 -32.59
C ARG A 123 -11.60 -5.05 -31.62
N ASP A 124 -12.65 -5.79 -31.98
CA ASP A 124 -13.86 -5.92 -31.17
C ASP A 124 -13.57 -6.54 -29.79
N GLU A 125 -12.64 -7.49 -29.73
CA GLU A 125 -12.22 -8.12 -28.49
C GLU A 125 -11.40 -7.16 -27.61
N TRP A 126 -10.49 -6.41 -28.23
CA TRP A 126 -9.68 -5.41 -27.55
C TRP A 126 -10.51 -4.27 -26.98
N GLU A 127 -11.47 -3.74 -27.74
CA GLU A 127 -12.33 -2.63 -27.29
C GLU A 127 -13.24 -3.03 -26.12
N ALA A 128 -13.66 -4.30 -26.06
CA ALA A 128 -14.51 -4.79 -24.98
C ALA A 128 -13.78 -4.94 -23.64
N ASN A 129 -12.53 -5.45 -23.65
CA ASN A 129 -11.87 -5.90 -22.42
C ASN A 129 -10.42 -5.42 -22.24
N PHE A 130 -9.84 -4.72 -23.22
CA PHE A 130 -8.42 -4.35 -23.28
C PHE A 130 -7.47 -5.54 -23.08
N LYS A 131 -7.94 -6.75 -23.41
CA LYS A 131 -7.25 -8.03 -23.21
C LYS A 131 -7.74 -9.04 -24.24
N PHE A 132 -6.82 -9.84 -24.77
CA PHE A 132 -7.14 -11.01 -25.57
C PHE A 132 -7.32 -12.23 -24.67
N LYS A 133 -8.26 -13.12 -25.01
CA LYS A 133 -8.44 -14.40 -24.31
C LYS A 133 -7.23 -15.31 -24.47
N ASP A 134 -6.77 -15.47 -25.71
CA ASP A 134 -5.59 -16.24 -26.07
C ASP A 134 -4.56 -15.30 -26.69
N ASP A 135 -3.77 -14.65 -25.83
CA ASP A 135 -2.75 -13.69 -26.25
C ASP A 135 -1.47 -14.44 -26.70
N PRO A 136 -1.13 -14.43 -28.00
CA PRO A 136 0.02 -15.19 -28.53
C PRO A 136 1.37 -14.66 -28.05
N ARG A 137 1.39 -13.45 -27.48
CA ARG A 137 2.60 -12.80 -26.95
C ARG A 137 3.05 -13.39 -25.62
N ILE A 138 2.18 -14.15 -24.95
CA ILE A 138 2.48 -14.77 -23.66
C ILE A 138 3.32 -16.02 -23.87
N THR A 139 4.46 -16.09 -23.18
CA THR A 139 5.35 -17.26 -23.19
C THR A 139 4.76 -18.45 -22.42
N ARG A 140 5.29 -19.66 -22.62
CA ARG A 140 4.76 -20.87 -21.95
C ARG A 140 4.93 -20.79 -20.44
N VAL A 141 6.11 -20.38 -19.98
CA VAL A 141 6.39 -20.08 -18.57
C VAL A 141 5.57 -18.88 -18.11
N GLY A 142 5.45 -17.84 -18.93
CA GLY A 142 4.64 -16.66 -18.64
C GLY A 142 3.17 -16.95 -18.37
N MET A 143 2.57 -17.90 -19.09
CA MET A 143 1.20 -18.36 -18.87
C MET A 143 1.04 -18.96 -17.46
N PHE A 144 2.00 -19.79 -17.03
CA PHE A 144 2.02 -20.34 -15.68
C PHE A 144 2.19 -19.22 -14.64
N LEU A 145 3.15 -18.32 -14.83
CA LEU A 145 3.44 -17.24 -13.89
C LEU A 145 2.23 -16.32 -13.66
N ARG A 146 1.49 -15.97 -14.73
CA ARG A 146 0.27 -15.14 -14.65
C ARG A 146 -0.89 -15.88 -13.99
N LYS A 147 -1.01 -17.20 -14.19
CA LYS A 147 -2.05 -18.02 -13.56
C LYS A 147 -1.85 -18.12 -12.05
N THR A 148 -0.59 -18.18 -11.60
CA THR A 148 -0.23 -18.30 -10.18
C THR A 148 0.13 -16.97 -9.53
N SER A 149 0.06 -15.86 -10.26
CA SER A 149 0.51 -14.52 -9.83
C SER A 149 1.97 -14.47 -9.33
N ILE A 150 2.79 -15.45 -9.74
CA ILE A 150 4.21 -15.51 -9.36
C ILE A 150 4.99 -14.39 -10.07
N ASP A 151 4.48 -13.90 -11.21
CA ASP A 151 5.07 -12.79 -11.94
C ASP A 151 5.17 -11.50 -11.12
N GLU A 152 4.35 -11.36 -10.08
CA GLU A 152 4.30 -10.19 -9.22
C GLU A 152 5.24 -10.26 -8.00
N LEU A 153 5.85 -11.41 -7.71
CA LEU A 153 6.75 -11.56 -6.55
C LEU A 153 7.94 -10.58 -6.54
N PRO A 154 8.54 -10.16 -7.69
CA PRO A 154 9.57 -9.12 -7.69
C PRO A 154 9.12 -7.77 -7.13
N GLN A 155 7.81 -7.52 -7.00
CA GLN A 155 7.28 -6.32 -6.34
C GLN A 155 7.65 -6.25 -4.84
N LEU A 156 8.02 -7.37 -4.21
CA LEU A 156 8.54 -7.38 -2.84
C LEU A 156 9.76 -6.44 -2.69
N PHE A 157 10.59 -6.31 -3.74
CA PHE A 157 11.71 -5.36 -3.73
C PHE A 157 11.22 -3.90 -3.74
N ASN A 158 10.11 -3.59 -4.40
CA ASN A 158 9.50 -2.26 -4.36
C ASN A 158 8.93 -1.95 -2.97
N ILE A 159 8.31 -2.93 -2.30
CA ILE A 159 7.85 -2.79 -0.91
C ILE A 159 9.05 -2.51 -0.02
N LEU A 160 10.13 -3.27 -0.15
CA LEU A 160 11.33 -3.08 0.67
C LEU A 160 11.94 -1.68 0.46
N LYS A 161 12.06 -1.23 -0.80
CA LYS A 161 12.52 0.14 -1.15
C LYS A 161 11.63 1.25 -0.60
N GLY A 162 10.33 0.97 -0.43
CA GLY A 162 9.34 1.94 0.05
C GLY A 162 8.56 2.63 -1.06
N ASP A 163 8.62 2.12 -2.28
CA ASP A 163 7.83 2.60 -3.41
C ASP A 163 6.35 2.22 -3.26
N MET A 164 6.09 1.07 -2.62
CA MET A 164 4.76 0.50 -2.40
C MET A 164 4.64 -0.17 -1.02
N SER A 165 3.46 -0.74 -0.76
CA SER A 165 3.10 -1.37 0.51
C SER A 165 2.32 -2.65 0.23
N PHE A 166 2.33 -3.63 1.15
CA PHE A 166 1.51 -4.84 1.01
C PHE A 166 0.01 -4.54 0.94
N VAL A 167 -0.42 -3.46 1.61
CA VAL A 167 -1.82 -3.03 1.65
C VAL A 167 -1.86 -1.58 1.24
N GLY A 168 -2.45 -1.31 0.08
CA GLY A 168 -2.58 0.02 -0.49
C GLY A 168 -3.32 0.02 -1.83
N PRO A 169 -3.63 1.19 -2.39
CA PRO A 169 -4.23 1.30 -3.72
C PRO A 169 -3.27 0.75 -4.78
N ARG A 170 -3.83 0.15 -5.85
CA ARG A 170 -3.04 -0.36 -6.96
C ARG A 170 -2.36 0.81 -7.70
N PRO A 171 -1.05 0.75 -8.00
CA PRO A 171 -0.37 1.81 -8.74
C PRO A 171 -0.93 1.99 -10.16
N CYS A 172 -1.34 3.22 -10.49
CA CYS A 172 -1.82 3.58 -11.82
C CYS A 172 -0.65 3.74 -12.79
N THR A 173 -0.90 3.50 -14.07
CA THR A 173 -0.01 3.97 -15.15
C THR A 173 -0.02 5.51 -15.17
N PRO A 174 1.12 6.15 -15.45
CA PRO A 174 1.20 7.60 -15.61
C PRO A 174 0.38 8.12 -16.79
#